data_AF-A0A4Q5QHF7-F1
#
_entry.id   AF-A0A4Q5QHF7-F1
#
_cell.length_a   1.000
_cell.length_b   1.000
_cell.length_c   1.000
_cell.angle_alpha   90.00
_cell.angle_beta   90.00
_cell.angle_gamma   90.00
#
_symmetry.space_group_name_H-M   'P 1'
#
loop_
_entity.id
_entity.type
_entity.pdbx_description
1 polymer ?
#
loop_
_entity_poly.entity_id
_entity_poly.type
_entity_poly.pdbx_seq_one_letter_code
_entity_poly.pdbx_strand_id
1 'polypeptide(L)'
;MATIIVNTENKKSEKALKAILNALEINYQIENKDKAKTESRPLNKKEKQIFESLKGSLLDIKRWENGEIELKSARDLLNEL
;
A
#
# COMPACT_ATOMS: atom_id res chain seq x y z
N MET A 1 10.57 -18.67 16.69
CA MET A 1 9.52 -19.24 15.81
C MET A 1 9.93 -18.93 14.38
N ALA A 2 9.99 -19.94 13.52
CA ALA A 2 10.41 -19.77 12.12
C ALA A 2 9.17 -19.85 11.21
N THR A 3 8.98 -18.83 10.36
CA THR A 3 7.91 -18.79 9.38
C THR A 3 8.52 -18.95 7.99
N ILE A 4 8.05 -19.94 7.23
CA ILE A 4 8.48 -20.16 5.85
C ILE A 4 7.40 -19.63 4.92
N ILE A 5 7.77 -18.69 4.05
CA ILE A 5 6.87 -18.10 3.06
C ILE A 5 7.21 -18.68 1.69
N VAL A 6 6.24 -19.32 1.04
CA VAL A 6 6.41 -19.91 -0.29
C VAL A 6 5.54 -19.18 -1.29
N ASN A 7 6.16 -18.54 -2.29
CA ASN A 7 5.46 -17.88 -3.38
C ASN A 7 5.22 -18.89 -4.51
N THR A 8 3.96 -19.06 -4.92
CA THR A 8 3.59 -19.94 -6.04
C THR A 8 3.03 -19.14 -7.19
N GLU A 9 3.58 -19.32 -8.39
CA GLU A 9 3.14 -18.59 -9.58
C GLU A 9 1.92 -19.22 -10.27
N ASN A 10 1.58 -20.47 -9.95
CA ASN A 10 0.48 -21.18 -10.60
C ASN A 10 -0.40 -21.99 -9.63
N LYS A 11 -1.67 -22.15 -9.99
CA LYS A 11 -2.69 -22.86 -9.17
C LYS A 11 -2.45 -24.36 -9.04
N LYS A 12 -1.66 -24.98 -9.92
CA LYS A 12 -1.35 -26.42 -9.84
C LYS A 12 -0.35 -26.68 -8.71
N SER A 13 0.69 -25.85 -8.63
CA SER A 13 1.69 -25.86 -7.55
C SER A 13 1.08 -25.55 -6.20
N GLU A 14 0.14 -24.60 -6.13
CA GLU A 14 -0.62 -24.31 -4.90
C GLU A 14 -1.38 -25.55 -4.40
N LYS A 15 -2.08 -26.27 -5.28
CA LYS A 15 -2.81 -27.50 -4.93
C LYS A 15 -1.87 -28.62 -4.46
N ALA A 16 -0.73 -28.79 -5.13
CA ALA A 16 0.26 -29.79 -4.75
C ALA A 16 0.83 -29.50 -3.36
N LEU A 17 1.17 -28.24 -3.07
CA LEU A 17 1.67 -27.83 -1.75
C LEU A 17 0.62 -28.01 -0.65
N LYS A 18 -0.66 -27.69 -0.91
CA LYS A 18 -1.74 -27.98 0.05
C LYS A 18 -1.85 -29.45 0.38
N ALA A 19 -1.77 -30.32 -0.63
CA ALA A 19 -1.87 -31.76 -0.43
C ALA A 19 -0.73 -32.27 0.45
N ILE A 20 0.51 -31.79 0.22
CA ILE A 20 1.68 -32.15 1.02
C ILE A 20 1.54 -31.63 2.46
N LEU A 21 1.17 -30.37 2.65
CA LEU A 21 1.03 -29.77 3.98
C LEU A 21 -0.10 -30.43 4.79
N ASN A 22 -1.22 -30.76 4.14
CA ASN A 22 -2.32 -31.50 4.76
C ASN A 22 -1.90 -32.93 5.14
N ALA A 23 -1.16 -33.63 4.29
CA ALA A 23 -0.67 -34.99 4.57
C ALA A 23 0.33 -35.03 5.73
N LEU A 24 1.05 -33.93 5.96
CA LEU A 24 2.01 -33.77 7.05
C LEU A 24 1.40 -33.12 8.30
N GLU A 25 0.10 -32.83 8.31
CA GLU A 25 -0.61 -32.15 9.41
C GLU A 25 0.06 -30.82 9.85
N ILE A 26 0.72 -30.15 8.91
CA ILE A 26 1.37 -28.88 9.18
C ILE A 26 0.32 -27.77 9.09
N ASN A 27 0.23 -26.94 10.13
CA ASN A 27 -0.62 -25.75 10.08
C ASN A 27 -0.03 -24.73 9.09
N TYR A 28 -0.85 -24.28 8.14
CA TYR A 28 -0.48 -23.24 7.18
C TYR A 28 -1.64 -22.28 6.93
N GLN A 29 -1.31 -21.09 6.46
CA GLN A 29 -2.26 -20.06 6.05
C GLN A 29 -2.02 -19.70 4.59
N ILE A 30 -3.09 -19.62 3.80
CA ILE A 30 -3.01 -19.19 2.41
C ILE A 30 -3.41 -17.72 2.35
N GLU A 31 -2.43 -16.86 2.05
CA GLU A 31 -2.68 -15.46 1.75
C GLU A 31 -2.90 -15.29 0.24
N ASN A 32 -4.17 -15.35 -0.17
CA ASN A 32 -4.53 -15.00 -1.55
C ASN A 32 -4.43 -13.49 -1.72
N LYS A 33 -3.35 -13.01 -2.36
CA LYS A 33 -3.21 -11.60 -2.76
C LYS A 33 -4.39 -11.10 -3.62
N ASP A 34 -5.09 -12.00 -4.32
CA ASP A 34 -6.30 -11.66 -5.09
C ASP A 34 -7.52 -11.34 -4.21
N LYS A 35 -7.62 -11.90 -2.99
CA LYS A 35 -8.65 -11.51 -2.00
C LYS A 35 -8.26 -10.26 -1.21
N ALA A 36 -7.02 -9.80 -1.34
CA ALA A 36 -6.58 -8.47 -0.91
C ALA A 36 -6.93 -7.38 -1.94
N LYS A 37 -7.75 -7.68 -2.95
CA LYS A 37 -8.74 -6.69 -3.41
C LYS A 37 -9.83 -6.57 -2.35
N THR A 38 -9.43 -6.09 -1.17
CA THR A 38 -10.34 -5.39 -0.27
C THR A 38 -11.15 -4.49 -1.16
N GLU A 39 -12.47 -4.70 -1.16
CA GLU A 39 -13.45 -3.90 -1.89
C GLU A 39 -12.94 -2.47 -2.02
N SER A 40 -12.44 -2.12 -3.21
CA SER A 40 -12.06 -0.74 -3.51
C SER A 40 -13.38 -0.01 -3.69
N ARG A 41 -14.12 0.18 -2.59
CA ARG A 41 -15.28 1.05 -2.58
C ARG A 41 -14.76 2.41 -3.04
N PRO A 42 -15.47 3.10 -3.94
CA PRO A 42 -15.08 4.43 -4.35
C PRO A 42 -14.90 5.30 -3.10
N LEU A 43 -13.84 6.11 -3.09
CA LEU A 43 -13.60 7.07 -2.02
C LEU A 43 -14.85 7.93 -1.86
N ASN A 44 -15.33 8.06 -0.64
CA ASN A 44 -16.41 8.99 -0.36
C ASN A 44 -15.91 10.44 -0.58
N LYS A 45 -16.83 11.41 -0.63
CA LYS A 45 -16.48 12.81 -0.96
C LYS A 45 -15.39 13.39 -0.07
N LYS A 46 -15.39 13.06 1.23
CA LYS A 46 -14.39 13.54 2.19
C LYS A 46 -13.04 12.87 1.96
N GLU A 47 -13.04 11.56 1.78
CA GLU A 47 -11.83 10.78 1.48
C GLU A 47 -11.17 11.23 0.18
N LYS A 48 -11.99 11.53 -0.85
CA LYS A 48 -11.49 12.06 -2.12
C LYS A 48 -10.85 13.45 -1.94
N GLN A 49 -11.46 14.31 -1.14
CA GLN A 49 -10.89 15.64 -0.85
C GLN A 49 -9.55 15.52 -0.13
N ILE A 50 -9.45 14.66 0.89
CA ILE A 50 -8.19 14.40 1.60
C ILE A 50 -7.14 13.84 0.63
N PHE A 51 -7.51 12.89 -0.21
CA PHE A 51 -6.62 12.30 -1.20
C PHE A 51 -6.06 13.36 -2.17
N GLU A 52 -6.91 14.22 -2.74
CA GLU A 52 -6.45 15.27 -3.65
C GLU A 52 -5.56 16.30 -2.94
N SER A 53 -5.87 16.67 -1.69
CA SER A 53 -5.01 17.54 -0.89
C SER A 53 -3.62 16.94 -0.66
N LEU A 54 -3.55 15.66 -0.24
CA LEU A 54 -2.28 14.96 -0.03
C LEU A 54 -1.48 14.82 -1.32
N LYS A 55 -2.16 14.53 -2.43
CA LYS A 55 -1.54 14.43 -3.75
C LYS A 55 -0.95 15.77 -4.20
N GLY A 56 -1.65 16.87 -3.97
CA GLY A 56 -1.16 18.23 -4.22
C GLY A 56 0.10 18.53 -3.41
N SER A 57 0.06 18.32 -2.10
CA SER A 57 1.22 18.55 -1.23
C SER A 57 2.44 17.71 -1.64
N LEU A 58 2.23 16.46 -2.07
CA LEU A 58 3.33 15.60 -2.51
C LEU A 58 3.94 16.08 -3.84
N LEU A 59 3.15 16.68 -4.72
CA LEU A 59 3.66 17.31 -5.94
C LEU A 59 4.47 18.57 -5.61
N ASP A 60 4.00 19.39 -4.68
CA ASP A 60 4.72 20.59 -4.26
C ASP A 60 6.06 20.24 -3.59
N ILE A 61 6.10 19.20 -2.75
CA ILE A 61 7.35 18.67 -2.18
C ILE A 61 8.32 18.25 -3.28
N LYS A 62 7.86 17.48 -4.28
CA LYS A 62 8.71 17.05 -5.40
C LYS A 62 9.24 18.22 -6.23
N ARG A 63 8.39 19.21 -6.49
CA ARG A 63 8.79 20.43 -7.20
C ARG A 63 9.84 21.21 -6.42
N TRP A 64 9.71 21.26 -5.10
CA TRP A 64 10.71 21.87 -4.23
C TRP A 64 12.03 21.09 -4.24
N GLU A 65 11.98 19.76 -4.14
CA GLU A 65 13.18 18.89 -4.25
C GLU A 65 13.90 19.07 -5.60
N ASN A 66 13.14 19.28 -6.68
CA ASN A 66 13.68 19.57 -8.01
C ASN A 66 14.18 21.01 -8.17
N GLY A 67 13.97 21.89 -7.18
CA GLY A 67 14.31 23.30 -7.25
C GLY A 67 13.41 24.12 -8.18
N GLU A 68 12.24 23.59 -8.57
CA GLU A 68 11.26 24.26 -9.44
C GLU A 68 10.45 25.32 -8.67
N ILE A 69 10.33 25.17 -7.34
CA ILE A 69 9.65 26.11 -6.45
C ILE A 69 10.46 26.31 -5.17
N GLU A 70 10.37 27.51 -4.58
CA GLU A 70 10.84 27.77 -3.23
C GLU A 70 9.66 27.67 -2.26
N LEU A 71 9.78 26.81 -1.24
CA LEU A 71 8.80 26.76 -0.16
C LEU A 71 9.11 27.90 0.81
N LYS A 72 8.12 28.75 1.07
CA LYS A 72 8.23 29.80 2.09
C LYS A 72 8.57 29.18 3.45
N SER A 73 9.41 29.85 4.23
CA SER A 73 9.70 29.37 5.57
C SER A 73 8.45 29.46 6.44
N ALA A 74 8.36 28.62 7.47
CA ALA A 74 7.26 28.69 8.44
C ALA A 74 7.17 30.06 9.12
N ARG A 75 8.29 30.80 9.20
CA ARG A 75 8.32 32.20 9.69
C ARG A 75 7.62 33.16 8.74
N ASP A 76 7.85 33.02 7.44
CA ASP A 76 7.25 33.91 6.44
C ASP A 76 5.73 33.72 6.40
N LEU A 77 5.28 32.47 6.55
CA LEU A 77 3.86 32.14 6.61
C LEU A 77 3.17 32.72 7.86
N LEU A 78 3.86 32.74 9.00
CA LEU A 78 3.34 33.31 10.25
C LEU A 78 3.32 34.84 10.26
N ASN A 79 4.15 35.50 9.45
CA ASN A 79 4.16 36.96 9.32
C ASN A 79 3.07 37.49 8.36
N GLU A 80 2.45 36.61 7.56
CA GLU A 80 1.35 36.93 6.63
C GLU A 80 -0.06 36.77 7.25
N LEU A 81 -0.14 36.32 8.51
CA LEU A 81 -1.36 36.16 9.32
C LEU A 81 -1.54 37.33 10.29
#